data_AF-A0AA51S667-F1
#
_entry.id   AF-A0AA51S667-F1
#
_cell.length_a   1.000
_cell.length_b   1.000
_cell.length_c   1.000
_cell.angle_alpha   90.00
_cell.angle_beta   90.00
_cell.angle_gamma   90.00
#
_symmetry.space_group_name_H-M   'P 1'
#
loop_
_entity.id
_entity.type
_entity.pdbx_description
1 polymer ?
#
loop_
_entity_poly.entity_id
_entity_poly.type
_entity_poly.pdbx_seq_one_letter_code
_entity_poly.pdbx_strand_id
1 'polypeptide(L)'
;MARQRKKLSINKDKLKKTSAVEPTIDTTQNREIVRPINPVVNYPNIGSKGGNGSNINFTRFYGKGYDDITNRVYYTAKALLKNTDALSEETQRSYFNSGFSHFAEYLTLFRYSASEDLTQADITPELIDQYLLHLKGSDIGYNTQKGYYTHLKSMLIHMRDKGYWSVIGYINLNSDFFPKSPFPNSSKRAKGEKPLTSHEKRQVVVALKQAIKPIYQKTEPLTGIYENHRNLKWCKE
;
A
#
# COMPACT_ATOMS: atom_id res chain seq x y z
N MET A 1 68.24 -16.65 3.05
CA MET A 1 67.19 -16.36 4.07
C MET A 1 65.83 -16.40 3.39
N ALA A 2 64.98 -17.39 3.69
CA ALA A 2 63.70 -17.60 3.01
C ALA A 2 62.55 -16.86 3.73
N ARG A 3 61.79 -16.05 2.99
CA ARG A 3 60.71 -15.19 3.46
C ARG A 3 59.42 -16.00 3.63
N GLN A 4 59.03 -16.32 4.87
CA GLN A 4 57.78 -17.04 5.15
C GLN A 4 56.56 -16.16 4.84
N ARG A 5 55.66 -16.63 3.98
CA ARG A 5 54.35 -16.00 3.70
C ARG A 5 53.37 -16.37 4.82
N LYS A 6 52.84 -15.36 5.52
CA LYS A 6 51.74 -15.54 6.50
C LYS A 6 50.47 -16.02 5.77
N LYS A 7 49.98 -17.20 6.16
CA LYS A 7 48.68 -17.73 5.73
C LYS A 7 47.59 -17.01 6.53
N LEU A 8 46.87 -16.08 5.89
CA LEU A 8 45.66 -15.47 6.46
C LEU A 8 44.51 -16.48 6.36
N SER A 9 44.18 -17.10 7.48
CA SER A 9 42.98 -17.94 7.60
C SER A 9 41.77 -17.04 7.82
N ILE A 10 40.87 -16.94 6.84
CA ILE A 10 39.61 -16.22 6.97
C ILE A 10 38.66 -17.10 7.79
N ASN A 11 38.35 -16.65 9.01
CA ASN A 11 37.39 -17.33 9.88
C ASN A 11 35.96 -17.13 9.33
N LYS A 12 35.39 -18.19 8.75
CA LYS A 12 34.05 -18.18 8.12
C LYS A 12 32.92 -17.86 9.11
N ASP A 13 33.12 -18.06 10.41
CA ASP A 13 32.10 -17.78 11.42
C ASP A 13 31.89 -16.27 11.65
N LYS A 14 32.88 -15.44 11.29
CA LYS A 14 32.75 -13.97 11.31
C LYS A 14 32.01 -13.40 10.09
N LEU A 15 31.66 -14.23 9.11
CA LEU A 15 30.93 -13.83 7.90
C LEU A 15 29.44 -14.23 7.92
N LYS A 16 28.93 -14.74 9.05
CA LYS A 16 27.49 -14.90 9.23
C LYS A 16 26.86 -13.51 9.24
N LYS A 17 26.12 -13.18 8.18
CA LYS A 17 25.18 -12.05 8.18
C LYS A 17 24.30 -12.20 9.41
N THR A 18 24.40 -11.25 10.34
CA THR A 18 23.37 -11.03 11.35
C THR A 18 22.09 -10.73 10.60
N SER A 19 21.26 -11.76 10.40
CA SER A 19 19.87 -11.54 10.03
C SER A 19 19.29 -10.72 11.16
N ALA A 20 19.01 -9.45 10.91
CA ALA A 20 18.37 -8.56 11.85
C ALA A 20 16.95 -9.07 12.08
N VAL A 21 16.81 -10.05 12.97
CA VAL A 21 15.54 -10.40 13.58
C VAL A 21 15.20 -9.19 14.45
N GLU A 22 14.35 -8.30 13.93
CA GLU A 22 13.71 -7.28 14.76
C GLU A 22 13.03 -8.03 15.92
N PRO A 23 13.37 -7.74 17.19
CA PRO A 23 12.72 -8.37 18.31
C PRO A 23 11.23 -8.04 18.22
N THR A 24 10.41 -9.07 18.07
CA THR A 24 8.97 -8.92 18.19
C THR A 24 8.68 -8.90 19.68
N ILE A 25 8.73 -7.71 20.27
CA ILE A 25 8.50 -7.53 21.70
C ILE A 25 7.01 -7.63 21.95
N ASP A 26 6.61 -8.73 22.57
CA ASP A 26 5.27 -9.02 23.05
C ASP A 26 5.18 -8.56 24.51
N THR A 27 4.79 -7.30 24.73
CA THR A 27 4.42 -6.80 26.06
C THR A 27 3.49 -5.60 25.95
N THR A 28 2.47 -5.66 26.80
CA THR A 28 1.36 -4.73 26.99
C THR A 28 1.86 -3.48 27.74
N GLN A 29 1.46 -2.30 27.28
CA GLN A 29 1.62 -0.96 27.88
C GLN A 29 2.92 -0.18 27.55
N ASN A 30 2.70 0.99 26.93
CA ASN A 30 3.64 2.06 26.60
C ASN A 30 4.91 1.66 25.85
N ARG A 31 4.76 1.47 24.53
CA ARG A 31 5.90 1.45 23.61
C ARG A 31 6.33 2.89 23.35
N GLU A 32 7.53 3.29 23.77
CA GLU A 32 8.27 4.30 23.03
C GLU A 32 8.52 3.71 21.64
N ILE A 33 7.68 4.08 20.67
CA ILE A 33 7.77 3.52 19.33
C ILE A 33 8.93 4.20 18.62
N VAL A 34 10.07 3.52 18.61
CA VAL A 34 11.30 4.01 17.98
C VAL A 34 11.12 4.04 16.46
N ARG A 35 11.63 5.11 15.83
CA ARG A 35 11.63 5.24 14.36
C ARG A 35 12.45 4.10 13.74
N PRO A 36 11.87 3.31 12.81
CA PRO A 36 12.60 2.25 12.12
C PRO A 36 13.67 2.82 11.17
N ILE A 37 14.81 2.12 11.07
CA ILE A 37 15.94 2.52 10.21
C ILE A 37 15.57 2.44 8.72
N ASN A 38 14.78 1.42 8.33
CA ASN A 38 14.29 1.25 6.97
C ASN A 38 12.76 1.06 6.99
N PRO A 39 11.98 2.15 6.92
CA PRO A 39 10.53 2.13 7.08
C PRO A 39 9.81 1.63 5.82
N VAL A 40 10.13 0.43 5.34
CA VAL A 40 9.53 -0.17 4.14
C VAL A 40 8.81 -1.46 4.52
N VAL A 41 7.55 -1.57 4.12
CA VAL A 41 6.75 -2.79 4.25
C VAL A 41 6.60 -3.43 2.87
N ASN A 42 7.00 -4.70 2.76
CA ASN A 42 6.92 -5.47 1.52
C ASN A 42 5.75 -6.45 1.59
N TYR A 43 4.86 -6.41 0.60
CA TYR A 43 3.75 -7.34 0.44
C TYR A 43 4.13 -8.42 -0.58
N PRO A 44 4.68 -9.56 -0.15
CA PRO A 44 5.26 -10.56 -1.03
C PRO A 44 4.23 -11.18 -1.98
N ASN A 45 2.96 -11.28 -1.58
CA ASN A 45 1.92 -11.93 -2.36
C ASN A 45 1.28 -11.00 -3.41
N ILE A 46 1.72 -9.73 -3.51
CA ILE A 46 1.23 -8.79 -4.51
C ILE A 46 2.34 -8.36 -5.48
N GLY A 47 2.23 -8.77 -6.74
CA GLY A 47 3.13 -8.37 -7.81
C GLY A 47 3.40 -9.50 -8.80
N SER A 48 4.21 -9.22 -9.83
CA SER A 48 4.34 -10.03 -11.05
C SER A 48 4.94 -11.44 -10.88
N LYS A 49 5.20 -11.91 -9.63
CA LYS A 49 5.27 -13.31 -9.15
C LYS A 49 5.97 -13.37 -7.78
N GLY A 50 5.30 -12.93 -6.71
CA GLY A 50 5.70 -13.34 -5.35
C GLY A 50 6.99 -12.75 -4.75
N GLY A 51 7.45 -11.54 -5.14
CA GLY A 51 8.70 -11.04 -4.54
C GLY A 51 9.33 -9.73 -5.02
N ASN A 52 8.61 -8.83 -5.72
CA ASN A 52 9.24 -7.55 -6.11
C ASN A 52 8.29 -6.37 -6.46
N GLY A 53 6.98 -6.46 -6.19
CA GLY A 53 6.01 -5.58 -6.88
C GLY A 53 5.39 -4.45 -6.05
N SER A 54 5.01 -4.72 -4.80
CA SER A 54 4.17 -3.80 -4.04
C SER A 54 4.75 -3.55 -2.66
N ASN A 55 5.52 -2.47 -2.53
CA ASN A 55 6.00 -1.99 -1.25
C ASN A 55 5.30 -0.69 -0.85
N ILE A 56 5.25 -0.45 0.45
CA ILE A 56 4.90 0.86 0.99
C ILE A 56 6.14 1.39 1.70
N ASN A 57 6.69 2.46 1.14
CA ASN A 57 7.79 3.17 1.72
C ASN A 57 7.27 4.33 2.57
N PHE A 58 7.38 4.20 3.89
CA PHE A 58 6.93 5.22 4.83
C PHE A 58 7.95 6.36 5.02
N THR A 59 9.14 6.28 4.43
CA THR A 59 10.20 7.30 4.56
C THR A 59 9.68 8.72 4.29
N ARG A 60 8.79 8.87 3.29
CA ARG A 60 8.21 10.16 2.87
C ARG A 60 7.27 10.82 3.90
N PHE A 61 6.90 10.12 4.96
CA PHE A 61 5.98 10.60 5.98
C PHE A 61 6.68 11.07 7.26
N TYR A 62 7.94 10.69 7.46
CA TYR A 62 8.72 11.13 8.61
C TYR A 62 9.28 12.54 8.43
N GLY A 63 9.56 13.22 9.54
CA GLY A 63 10.12 14.58 9.58
C GLY A 63 9.09 15.66 9.26
N LYS A 64 7.80 15.35 9.35
CA LYS A 64 6.70 16.28 9.01
C LYS A 64 5.86 16.70 10.23
N GLY A 65 6.34 16.40 11.44
CA GLY A 65 5.68 16.75 12.68
C GLY A 65 4.50 15.85 13.03
N TYR A 66 4.43 14.63 12.49
CA TYR A 66 3.47 13.59 12.86
C TYR A 66 4.14 12.20 12.90
N ASP A 67 5.38 12.18 13.37
CA ASP A 67 6.25 11.02 13.32
C ASP A 67 5.78 9.89 14.26
N ASP A 68 5.18 10.23 15.41
CA ASP A 68 4.54 9.24 16.31
C ASP A 68 3.41 8.49 15.60
N ILE A 69 2.55 9.21 14.87
CA ILE A 69 1.47 8.60 14.08
C ILE A 69 2.08 7.71 12.99
N THR A 70 3.06 8.20 12.24
CA THR A 70 3.73 7.44 11.17
C THR A 70 4.35 6.14 11.69
N ASN A 71 5.01 6.21 12.85
CA ASN A 71 5.57 5.06 13.54
C ASN A 71 4.50 4.01 13.87
N ARG A 72 3.38 4.42 14.49
CA ARG A 72 2.26 3.53 14.82
C ARG A 72 1.66 2.88 13.58
N VAL A 73 1.50 3.64 12.49
CA VAL A 73 0.99 3.12 11.22
C VAL A 73 1.94 2.07 10.64
N TYR A 74 3.25 2.34 10.64
CA TYR A 74 4.26 1.39 10.16
C TYR A 74 4.20 0.06 10.94
N TYR A 75 4.16 0.11 12.27
CA TYR A 75 4.09 -1.11 13.08
C TYR A 75 2.74 -1.83 12.98
N THR A 76 1.65 -1.09 12.74
CA THR A 76 0.34 -1.67 12.41
C THR A 76 0.43 -2.46 11.10
N ALA A 77 1.03 -1.89 10.06
CA ALA A 77 1.24 -2.57 8.78
C ALA A 77 2.06 -3.86 8.94
N LYS A 78 3.16 -3.79 9.71
CA LYS A 78 3.99 -4.96 10.04
C LYS A 78 3.22 -6.02 10.82
N ALA A 79 2.35 -5.63 11.75
CA ALA A 79 1.55 -6.56 12.54
C ALA A 79 0.42 -7.22 11.73
N LEU A 80 -0.17 -6.51 10.77
CA LEU A 80 -1.15 -7.09 9.83
C LEU A 80 -0.48 -8.09 8.88
N LEU A 81 0.72 -7.79 8.40
CA LEU A 81 1.46 -8.68 7.51
C LEU A 81 1.86 -10.01 8.17
N LYS A 82 1.99 -10.05 9.50
CA LYS A 82 2.23 -11.30 10.24
C LYS A 82 1.01 -12.22 10.32
N ASN A 83 -0.18 -11.73 9.99
CA ASN A 83 -1.44 -12.48 10.05
C ASN A 83 -2.26 -12.20 8.77
N THR A 84 -1.80 -12.77 7.66
CA THR A 84 -2.41 -12.61 6.33
C THR A 84 -3.66 -13.47 6.12
N ASP A 85 -3.90 -14.47 6.96
CA ASP A 85 -5.03 -15.40 6.79
C ASP A 85 -6.38 -14.71 7.00
N ALA A 86 -6.42 -13.65 7.83
CA ALA A 86 -7.63 -12.88 8.10
C ALA A 86 -7.89 -11.77 7.06
N LEU A 87 -6.86 -11.30 6.34
CA LEU A 87 -6.97 -10.13 5.49
C LEU A 87 -5.95 -10.17 4.35
N SER A 88 -6.44 -10.07 3.10
CA SER A 88 -5.56 -10.09 1.92
C SER A 88 -4.54 -8.96 1.95
N GLU A 89 -3.34 -9.24 1.44
CA GLU A 89 -2.27 -8.23 1.37
C GLU A 89 -2.71 -7.02 0.54
N GLU A 90 -3.49 -7.18 -0.54
CA GLU A 90 -3.99 -6.06 -1.36
C GLU A 90 -4.88 -5.11 -0.54
N THR A 91 -5.72 -5.67 0.31
CA THR A 91 -6.56 -4.89 1.22
C THR A 91 -5.70 -4.16 2.25
N GLN A 92 -4.72 -4.84 2.84
CA GLN A 92 -3.76 -4.22 3.75
C GLN A 92 -3.03 -3.06 3.06
N ARG A 93 -2.49 -3.28 1.84
CA ARG A 93 -1.80 -2.25 1.06
C ARG A 93 -2.70 -1.04 0.82
N SER A 94 -3.97 -1.27 0.51
CA SER A 94 -4.94 -0.20 0.25
C SER A 94 -5.20 0.69 1.47
N TYR A 95 -5.20 0.12 2.68
CA TYR A 95 -5.32 0.89 3.94
C TYR A 95 -4.24 1.95 4.08
N PHE A 96 -3.00 1.61 3.75
CA PHE A 96 -1.86 2.51 3.92
C PHE A 96 -1.57 3.36 2.68
N ASN A 97 -1.65 2.78 1.48
CA ASN A 97 -1.37 3.49 0.22
C ASN A 97 -2.45 4.53 -0.11
N SER A 98 -3.71 4.23 0.18
CA SER A 98 -4.82 5.15 -0.11
C SER A 98 -5.37 5.80 1.16
N GLY A 99 -5.54 5.05 2.26
CA GLY A 99 -6.04 5.62 3.51
C GLY A 99 -5.03 6.55 4.18
N PHE A 100 -3.92 5.98 4.67
CA PHE A 100 -2.91 6.77 5.40
C PHE A 100 -2.24 7.84 4.54
N SER A 101 -1.93 7.58 3.27
CA SER A 101 -1.22 8.56 2.44
C SER A 101 -1.99 9.88 2.29
N HIS A 102 -3.30 9.85 2.02
CA HIS A 102 -4.13 11.06 1.92
C HIS A 102 -4.41 11.68 3.29
N PHE A 103 -4.55 10.86 4.33
CA PHE A 103 -4.64 11.39 5.69
C PHE A 103 -3.35 12.11 6.10
N ALA A 104 -2.18 11.61 5.73
CA ALA A 104 -0.88 12.23 6.02
C ALA A 104 -0.69 13.56 5.28
N GLU A 105 -1.22 13.70 4.07
CA GLU A 105 -1.29 14.99 3.38
C GLU A 105 -2.14 16.00 4.18
N TYR A 106 -3.31 15.57 4.67
CA TYR A 106 -4.13 16.39 5.56
C TYR A 106 -3.43 16.70 6.89
N LEU A 107 -2.77 15.73 7.52
CA LEU A 107 -2.00 15.95 8.75
C LEU A 107 -0.89 16.98 8.55
N THR A 108 -0.26 16.99 7.38
CA THR A 108 0.74 18.01 7.03
C THR A 108 0.12 19.41 7.04
N LEU A 109 -1.10 19.56 6.51
CA LEU A 109 -1.84 20.83 6.55
C LEU A 109 -2.25 21.20 7.99
N PHE A 110 -2.81 20.24 8.72
CA PHE A 110 -3.28 20.44 10.09
C PHE A 110 -2.12 20.79 11.04
N ARG A 111 -0.93 20.22 10.83
CA ARG A 111 0.28 20.49 11.62
C ARG A 111 0.65 21.97 11.64
N TYR A 112 0.39 22.73 10.57
CA TYR A 112 0.64 24.18 10.53
C TYR A 112 -0.25 24.97 11.49
N SER A 113 -1.41 24.42 11.85
CA SER A 113 -2.31 25.02 12.85
C SER A 113 -1.97 24.60 14.29
N ALA A 114 -1.19 23.53 14.45
CA ALA A 114 -0.73 23.04 15.74
C ALA A 114 0.58 23.69 16.18
N SER A 115 0.73 23.98 17.47
CA SER A 115 2.00 24.47 18.04
C SER A 115 3.04 23.36 18.18
N GLU A 116 2.59 22.11 18.35
CA GLU A 116 3.42 20.95 18.66
C GLU A 116 3.29 19.84 17.62
N ASP A 117 4.18 18.86 17.69
CA ASP A 117 4.12 17.68 16.85
C ASP A 117 2.90 16.82 17.19
N LEU A 118 2.22 16.38 16.14
CA LEU A 118 1.03 15.56 16.25
C LEU A 118 1.41 14.14 16.69
N THR A 119 0.72 13.71 17.71
CA THR A 119 0.78 12.37 18.28
C THR A 119 -0.52 11.63 17.98
N GLN A 120 -0.57 10.35 18.31
CA GLN A 120 -1.82 9.60 18.21
C GLN A 120 -2.95 10.22 19.04
N ALA A 121 -2.66 10.92 20.15
CA ALA A 121 -3.69 11.55 20.97
C ALA A 121 -4.46 12.66 20.22
N ASP A 122 -3.82 13.29 19.24
CA ASP A 122 -4.40 14.34 18.41
C ASP A 122 -5.36 13.78 17.35
N ILE A 123 -5.39 12.45 17.14
CA ILE A 123 -6.41 11.81 16.32
C ILE A 123 -7.70 11.72 17.13
N THR A 124 -8.46 12.82 17.13
CA THR A 124 -9.76 12.95 17.80
C THR A 124 -10.93 12.81 16.81
N PRO A 125 -12.17 12.59 17.27
CA PRO A 125 -13.35 12.63 16.41
C PRO A 125 -13.44 13.93 15.60
N GLU A 126 -13.09 15.07 16.20
CA GLU A 126 -13.10 16.39 15.56
C GLU A 126 -12.08 16.46 14.41
N LEU A 127 -10.87 15.90 14.59
CA LEU A 127 -9.89 15.83 13.51
C LEU A 127 -10.42 15.00 12.33
N ILE A 128 -11.11 13.89 12.62
CA ILE A 128 -11.72 13.06 11.57
C ILE A 128 -12.84 13.80 10.84
N ASP A 129 -13.66 14.58 11.54
CA ASP A 129 -14.70 15.40 10.93
C ASP A 129 -14.09 16.49 10.02
N GLN A 130 -13.02 17.15 10.46
CA GLN A 130 -12.31 18.12 9.64
C GLN A 130 -11.64 17.47 8.43
N TYR A 131 -11.05 16.27 8.58
CA TYR A 131 -10.53 15.50 7.45
C TYR A 131 -11.63 15.14 6.44
N LEU A 132 -12.83 14.78 6.91
CA LEU A 132 -13.97 14.54 6.04
C LEU A 132 -14.42 15.78 5.28
N LEU A 133 -14.37 16.97 5.90
CA LEU A 133 -14.62 18.24 5.22
C LEU A 133 -13.55 18.51 4.16
N HIS A 134 -12.27 18.27 4.48
CA HIS A 134 -11.17 18.39 3.53
C HIS A 134 -11.36 17.48 2.31
N LEU A 135 -11.71 16.20 2.53
CA LEU A 135 -12.01 15.27 1.44
C LEU A 135 -13.17 15.75 0.57
N LYS A 136 -14.25 16.25 1.18
CA LYS A 136 -15.42 16.77 0.44
C LYS A 136 -15.11 18.04 -0.36
N GLY A 137 -14.16 18.85 0.11
CA GLY A 137 -13.69 20.05 -0.57
C GLY A 137 -12.63 19.80 -1.65
N SER A 138 -12.11 18.57 -1.77
CA SER A 138 -11.13 18.21 -2.81
C SER A 138 -11.80 17.86 -4.14
N ASP A 139 -11.07 18.06 -5.24
CA ASP A 139 -11.55 17.81 -6.61
C ASP A 139 -11.67 16.31 -6.98
N ILE A 140 -11.47 15.40 -6.02
CA ILE A 140 -11.54 13.96 -6.27
C ILE A 140 -12.99 13.47 -6.27
N GLY A 141 -13.28 12.46 -7.09
CA GLY A 141 -14.63 11.91 -7.23
C GLY A 141 -15.20 11.35 -5.90
N TYR A 142 -16.52 11.47 -5.73
CA TYR A 142 -17.23 11.09 -4.49
C TYR A 142 -16.94 9.66 -3.99
N ASN A 143 -16.86 8.68 -4.90
CA ASN A 143 -16.53 7.30 -4.53
C ASN A 143 -15.06 7.16 -4.09
N THR A 144 -14.16 7.95 -4.65
CA THR A 144 -12.76 8.02 -4.24
C THR A 144 -12.63 8.62 -2.85
N GLN A 145 -13.33 9.74 -2.56
CA GLN A 145 -13.41 10.33 -1.21
C GLN A 145 -13.87 9.29 -0.18
N LYS A 146 -14.96 8.57 -0.48
CA LYS A 146 -15.46 7.47 0.37
C LYS A 146 -14.42 6.37 0.57
N GLY A 147 -13.74 5.98 -0.50
CA GLY A 147 -12.69 4.96 -0.49
C GLY A 147 -11.54 5.33 0.44
N TYR A 148 -11.03 6.56 0.33
CA TYR A 148 -9.95 7.06 1.20
C TYR A 148 -10.37 7.08 2.67
N TYR A 149 -11.57 7.59 2.97
CA TYR A 149 -12.09 7.56 4.34
C TYR A 149 -12.28 6.14 4.87
N THR A 150 -12.81 5.22 4.06
CA THR A 150 -13.06 3.83 4.47
C THR A 150 -11.75 3.10 4.76
N HIS A 151 -10.75 3.29 3.90
CA HIS A 151 -9.40 2.76 4.12
C HIS A 151 -8.74 3.34 5.36
N LEU A 152 -8.86 4.65 5.60
CA LEU A 152 -8.37 5.27 6.82
C LEU A 152 -9.08 4.68 8.06
N LYS A 153 -10.41 4.61 8.05
CA LYS A 153 -11.20 4.05 9.16
C LYS A 153 -10.75 2.62 9.50
N SER A 154 -10.61 1.75 8.50
CA SER A 154 -10.13 0.37 8.72
C SER A 154 -8.70 0.34 9.26
N MET A 155 -7.81 1.20 8.75
CA MET A 155 -6.44 1.31 9.25
C MET A 155 -6.41 1.71 10.74
N LEU A 156 -7.21 2.69 11.12
CA LEU A 156 -7.33 3.20 12.49
C LEU A 156 -7.89 2.12 13.44
N ILE A 157 -8.90 1.36 13.01
CA ILE A 157 -9.43 0.21 13.76
C ILE A 157 -8.33 -0.83 13.99
N HIS A 158 -7.59 -1.21 12.95
CA HIS A 158 -6.50 -2.18 13.10
C HIS A 158 -5.34 -1.66 13.93
N MET A 159 -5.03 -0.37 13.88
CA MET A 159 -4.03 0.24 14.76
C MET A 159 -4.42 0.04 16.23
N ARG A 160 -5.71 0.20 16.56
CA ARG A 160 -6.25 -0.09 17.89
C ARG A 160 -6.23 -1.57 18.24
N ASP A 161 -6.72 -2.43 17.36
CA ASP A 161 -6.78 -3.88 17.60
C ASP A 161 -5.38 -4.50 17.77
N LYS A 162 -4.34 -3.90 17.16
CA LYS A 162 -2.95 -4.31 17.30
C LYS A 162 -2.21 -3.63 18.46
N GLY A 163 -2.90 -2.79 19.24
CA GLY A 163 -2.33 -2.13 20.43
C GLY A 163 -1.42 -0.94 20.14
N TYR A 164 -1.44 -0.39 18.92
CA TYR A 164 -0.68 0.80 18.55
C TYR A 164 -1.48 2.10 18.73
N TRP A 165 -2.73 2.00 19.15
CA TRP A 165 -3.55 3.12 19.60
C TRP A 165 -3.85 2.95 21.09
N SER A 166 -3.30 3.84 21.91
CA SER A 166 -3.62 3.91 23.33
C SER A 166 -4.87 4.76 23.49
N VAL A 167 -6.04 4.12 23.45
CA VAL A 167 -7.29 4.83 23.71
C VAL A 167 -7.42 4.99 25.23
N ILE A 168 -7.62 6.23 25.67
CA ILE A 168 -8.07 6.52 27.04
C ILE A 168 -9.48 5.94 27.18
N GLY A 169 -9.61 4.79 27.84
CA GLY A 169 -10.90 4.22 28.22
C GLY A 169 -11.71 3.60 27.08
N TYR A 170 -12.85 3.02 27.47
CA TYR A 170 -13.75 2.11 26.76
C TYR A 170 -14.42 2.65 25.47
N ILE A 171 -13.83 3.61 24.76
CA ILE A 171 -14.42 4.21 23.55
C ILE A 171 -14.61 3.13 22.48
N ASN A 172 -15.84 3.00 22.00
CA ASN A 172 -16.14 2.17 20.85
C ASN A 172 -15.88 3.00 19.59
N LEU A 173 -14.76 2.72 18.91
CA LEU A 173 -14.37 3.43 17.69
C LEU A 173 -15.50 3.46 16.64
N ASN A 174 -16.29 2.40 16.53
CA ASN A 174 -17.32 2.31 15.50
C ASN A 174 -18.58 3.12 15.79
N SER A 175 -18.94 3.33 17.05
CA SER A 175 -20.17 4.05 17.43
C SER A 175 -19.92 5.48 17.88
N ASP A 176 -18.81 5.73 18.58
CA ASP A 176 -18.60 6.96 19.35
C ASP A 176 -17.51 7.86 18.72
N PHE A 177 -16.63 7.28 17.90
CA PHE A 177 -15.50 8.01 17.31
C PHE A 177 -15.71 8.36 15.83
N PHE A 178 -16.17 7.40 15.03
CA PHE A 178 -16.39 7.62 13.60
C PHE A 178 -17.81 8.08 13.29
N PRO A 179 -18.00 9.08 12.40
CA PRO A 179 -19.32 9.45 11.91
C PRO A 179 -20.06 8.26 11.29
N LYS A 180 -21.35 8.11 11.62
CA LYS A 180 -22.16 6.94 11.25
C LYS A 180 -22.31 6.76 9.73
N SER A 181 -22.48 7.84 8.97
CA SER A 181 -22.68 7.76 7.51
C SER A 181 -22.20 9.04 6.80
N PRO A 182 -20.88 9.24 6.65
CA PRO A 182 -20.34 10.47 6.07
C PRO A 182 -20.53 10.58 4.56
N PHE A 183 -20.80 9.46 3.87
CA PHE A 183 -21.00 9.37 2.42
C PHE A 183 -22.33 8.66 2.06
N PRO A 184 -23.49 9.30 2.30
CA PRO A 184 -24.80 8.72 1.97
C PRO A 184 -24.99 8.52 0.47
N ASN A 185 -25.83 7.54 0.09
CA ASN A 185 -26.22 7.27 -1.30
C ASN A 185 -25.06 7.04 -2.29
N SER A 186 -23.89 6.58 -1.84
CA SER A 186 -22.73 6.40 -2.72
C SER A 186 -22.99 5.45 -3.88
N SER A 187 -23.75 4.37 -3.65
CA SER A 187 -24.12 3.39 -4.68
C SER A 187 -24.97 4.00 -5.80
N LYS A 188 -25.85 4.95 -5.48
CA LYS A 188 -26.68 5.68 -6.47
C LYS A 188 -25.87 6.66 -7.31
N ARG A 189 -24.68 7.05 -6.84
CA ARG A 189 -23.77 7.98 -7.53
C ARG A 189 -22.73 7.26 -8.38
N ALA A 190 -22.52 5.97 -8.17
CA ALA A 190 -21.66 5.15 -9.01
C ALA A 190 -22.33 4.97 -10.38
N LYS A 191 -21.83 5.67 -11.39
CA LYS A 191 -22.14 5.36 -12.79
C LYS A 191 -21.22 4.22 -13.22
N GLY A 192 -21.75 3.00 -13.21
CA GLY A 192 -21.07 1.87 -13.86
C GLY A 192 -21.13 2.01 -15.38
N GLU A 193 -20.29 1.25 -16.07
CA GLU A 193 -20.41 1.12 -17.52
C GLU A 193 -21.75 0.46 -17.89
N LYS A 194 -22.31 0.89 -19.01
CA LYS A 194 -23.53 0.26 -19.52
C LYS A 194 -23.19 -1.17 -19.96
N PRO A 195 -23.99 -2.18 -19.59
CA PRO A 195 -23.81 -3.52 -20.13
C PRO A 195 -23.86 -3.47 -21.65
N LEU A 196 -22.99 -4.24 -22.30
CA LEU A 196 -23.04 -4.40 -23.76
C LEU A 196 -24.44 -4.85 -24.19
N THR A 197 -25.01 -4.15 -25.16
CA THR A 197 -26.24 -4.53 -25.83
C THR A 197 -26.06 -5.87 -26.57
N SER A 198 -27.17 -6.53 -26.91
CA SER A 198 -27.12 -7.78 -27.70
C SER A 198 -26.42 -7.59 -29.05
N HIS A 199 -26.51 -6.41 -29.66
CA HIS A 199 -25.81 -6.10 -30.90
C HIS A 199 -24.30 -5.95 -30.68
N GLU A 200 -23.87 -5.19 -29.69
CA GLU A 200 -22.45 -5.00 -29.36
C GLU A 200 -21.80 -6.34 -28.97
N LYS A 201 -22.50 -7.19 -28.21
CA LYS A 201 -22.02 -8.55 -27.91
C LYS A 201 -21.76 -9.37 -29.18
N ARG A 202 -22.66 -9.30 -30.17
CA ARG A 202 -22.48 -9.99 -31.46
C ARG A 202 -21.29 -9.43 -32.23
N GLN A 203 -21.11 -8.10 -32.25
CA GLN A 203 -19.96 -7.47 -32.88
C GLN A 203 -18.64 -7.90 -32.24
N VAL A 204 -18.56 -7.96 -30.90
CA VAL A 204 -17.39 -8.46 -30.18
C VAL A 204 -17.08 -9.91 -30.57
N VAL A 205 -18.10 -10.79 -30.65
CA VAL A 205 -17.91 -12.18 -31.06
C VAL A 205 -17.40 -12.30 -32.51
N VAL A 206 -17.95 -11.50 -33.43
CA VAL A 206 -17.49 -11.48 -34.83
C VAL A 206 -16.04 -10.99 -34.93
N ALA A 207 -15.71 -9.90 -34.23
CA ALA A 207 -14.36 -9.35 -34.20
C ALA A 207 -13.35 -10.36 -33.62
N LEU A 208 -13.69 -11.05 -32.52
CA LEU A 208 -12.87 -12.12 -31.96
C LEU A 208 -12.65 -13.26 -32.96
N LYS A 209 -13.72 -13.73 -33.64
CA LYS A 209 -13.60 -14.80 -34.65
C LYS A 209 -12.68 -14.39 -35.80
N GLN A 210 -12.78 -13.14 -36.27
CA GLN A 210 -11.92 -12.61 -37.33
C GLN A 210 -10.46 -12.48 -36.86
N ALA A 211 -10.23 -11.99 -35.65
CA ALA A 211 -8.89 -11.81 -35.09
C ALA A 211 -8.15 -13.13 -34.85
N ILE A 212 -8.87 -14.21 -34.50
CA ILE A 212 -8.27 -15.53 -34.25
C ILE A 212 -8.09 -16.33 -35.54
N LYS A 213 -8.87 -16.06 -36.60
CA LYS A 213 -8.76 -16.75 -37.91
C LYS A 213 -7.31 -16.86 -38.46
N PRO A 214 -6.47 -15.80 -38.49
CA PRO A 214 -5.08 -15.91 -38.94
C PRO A 214 -4.19 -16.77 -38.03
N ILE A 215 -4.55 -16.95 -36.75
CA ILE A 215 -3.82 -17.82 -35.82
C ILE A 215 -4.03 -19.29 -36.22
N TYR A 216 -5.27 -19.69 -36.56
CA TYR A 216 -5.57 -21.05 -37.01
C TYR A 216 -5.04 -21.36 -38.41
N GLN A 217 -4.85 -20.35 -39.25
CA GLN A 217 -4.39 -20.51 -40.63
C GLN A 217 -2.86 -20.49 -40.77
N LYS A 218 -2.12 -20.17 -39.70
CA LYS A 218 -0.66 -20.23 -39.68
C LYS A 218 -0.22 -21.70 -39.55
N THR A 219 0.23 -22.29 -40.67
CA THR A 219 0.82 -23.64 -40.73
C THR A 219 2.34 -23.63 -40.57
N GLU A 220 2.96 -22.46 -40.46
CA GLU A 220 4.38 -22.34 -40.18
C GLU A 220 4.67 -22.73 -38.72
N PRO A 221 5.75 -23.50 -38.45
CA PRO A 221 6.16 -23.79 -37.09
C PRO A 221 6.34 -22.49 -36.32
N LEU A 222 5.96 -22.48 -35.04
CA LEU A 222 6.28 -21.38 -34.13
C LEU A 222 7.81 -21.29 -34.00
N THR A 223 8.46 -20.55 -34.90
CA THR A 223 9.85 -20.17 -34.73
C THR A 223 9.87 -19.18 -33.57
N GLY A 224 10.51 -19.58 -32.47
CA GLY A 224 10.73 -18.70 -31.33
C GLY A 224 11.39 -17.39 -31.78
N ILE A 225 11.17 -16.32 -31.03
CA ILE A 225 11.67 -14.97 -31.31
C ILE A 225 13.20 -14.95 -31.16
N TYR A 226 13.92 -15.54 -32.11
CA TYR A 226 15.34 -15.39 -32.36
C TYR A 226 15.54 -15.64 -33.85
N GLU A 227 15.53 -14.56 -34.65
CA GLU A 227 16.19 -14.39 -35.97
C GLU A 227 15.30 -13.65 -36.99
N ASN A 228 15.47 -12.33 -37.08
CA ASN A 228 16.01 -11.67 -38.29
C ASN A 228 15.88 -10.13 -38.18
N HIS A 229 16.78 -9.51 -37.42
CA HIS A 229 17.11 -8.09 -37.58
C HIS A 229 18.32 -7.91 -38.52
N ARG A 230 18.35 -8.60 -39.65
CA ARG A 230 19.32 -8.36 -40.73
C ARG A 230 18.65 -8.51 -42.09
N ASN A 231 17.96 -7.46 -42.53
CA ASN A 231 17.92 -6.98 -43.92
C ASN A 231 16.81 -5.95 -44.09
N LEU A 232 17.08 -4.71 -43.66
CA LEU A 232 16.42 -3.54 -44.25
C LEU A 232 17.51 -2.75 -44.98
N LYS A 233 17.76 -3.15 -46.23
CA LYS A 233 18.41 -2.31 -47.23
C LYS A 233 17.43 -1.18 -47.55
N TRP A 234 17.80 0.04 -47.18
CA TRP A 234 17.14 1.25 -47.59
C TRP A 234 17.31 1.43 -49.11
N CYS A 235 16.20 1.49 -49.84
CA CYS A 235 16.19 1.90 -51.24
C CYS A 235 16.66 3.36 -51.35
N LYS A 236 17.60 3.57 -52.27
CA LYS A 236 17.86 4.88 -52.87
C LYS A 236 16.69 5.23 -53.79
N GLU A 237 16.25 6.47 -53.73
CA GLU A 237 16.01 7.36 -54.88
C GLU A 237 16.20 8.80 -54.41
#